data_AF-A0A937N7U2-F1
#
_entry.id   AF-A0A937N7U2-F1
#
_cell.length_a   1.000
_cell.length_b   1.000
_cell.length_c   1.000
_cell.angle_alpha   90.00
_cell.angle_beta   90.00
_cell.angle_gamma   90.00
#
_symmetry.space_group_name_H-M   'P 1'
#
loop_
_entity.id
_entity.type
_entity.pdbx_description
1 polymer ?
#
loop_
_entity_poly.entity_id
_entity_poly.type
_entity_poly.pdbx_seq_one_letter_code
_entity_poly.pdbx_strand_id
1 'polypeptide(L)'
;QFYVHDASGSTVMHNLFANSPADSRHGQGAYIYQVTTRTRTYHHSLYNNLLINHKVMLDIDYPSHRGGPQRLDHNVYDASAGQRVFLVNSACDRPPPWSPAEFLDLIHRDLGSHSPGQSAMDGGSKARLTLDEWRVFWQKHGLANDRHSVLQRGMSVSYAPESHELTVVVPFDPSTVGSTNHKSVDNDFRGSPVPQDGHALPGPFQNLKQGKNVFRVWDGLPVLAKGCLPQ
;
A
#
# COMPACT_ATOMS: atom_id res chain seq x y z
N GLN A 1 3.19 8.18 1.76
CA GLN A 1 3.89 6.90 1.52
C GLN A 1 4.15 6.24 2.86
N PHE A 2 3.97 4.93 2.95
CA PHE A 2 4.52 4.10 4.02
C PHE A 2 5.87 3.55 3.57
N TYR A 3 6.93 3.79 4.34
CA TYR A 3 8.29 3.37 4.01
C TYR A 3 8.87 2.51 5.12
N VAL A 4 9.45 1.38 4.74
CA VAL A 4 10.15 0.46 5.64
C VAL A 4 11.52 0.16 5.08
N HIS A 5 12.50 0.24 5.96
CA HIS A 5 13.89 -0.08 5.68
C HIS A 5 14.51 -0.79 6.88
N ASP A 6 14.99 -2.02 6.67
CA ASP A 6 15.73 -2.80 7.66
C ASP A 6 15.01 -2.91 9.03
N ALA A 7 13.68 -3.03 9.00
CA ALA A 7 12.80 -3.09 10.17
C ALA A 7 11.75 -4.18 10.01
N SER A 8 11.17 -4.70 11.10
CA SER A 8 10.19 -5.79 11.07
C SER A 8 8.99 -5.55 11.97
N GLY A 9 7.89 -6.24 11.71
CA GLY A 9 6.75 -6.37 12.62
C GLY A 9 5.79 -5.19 12.70
N SER A 10 5.88 -4.21 11.81
CA SER A 10 4.92 -3.10 11.81
C SER A 10 3.54 -3.53 11.32
N THR A 11 2.51 -2.98 11.96
CA THR A 11 1.11 -3.15 11.53
C THR A 11 0.55 -1.79 11.18
N VAL A 12 0.05 -1.66 9.95
CA VAL A 12 -0.44 -0.42 9.35
C VAL A 12 -1.86 -0.67 8.88
N MET A 13 -2.82 -0.09 9.59
CA MET A 13 -4.23 -0.33 9.33
C MET A 13 -5.04 0.95 9.34
N HIS A 14 -6.09 1.01 8.52
CA HIS A 14 -7.01 2.15 8.47
C HIS A 14 -6.31 3.48 8.14
N ASN A 15 -5.35 3.46 7.21
CA ASN A 15 -4.67 4.68 6.77
C ASN A 15 -5.14 5.15 5.40
N LEU A 16 -4.97 6.44 5.15
CA LEU A 16 -5.04 7.03 3.83
C LEU A 16 -3.63 7.37 3.34
N PHE A 17 -3.19 6.72 2.27
CA PHE A 17 -1.98 7.08 1.54
C PHE A 17 -2.42 7.70 0.22
N ALA A 18 -2.05 8.95 -0.05
CA ALA A 18 -2.50 9.64 -1.26
C ALA A 18 -1.41 10.46 -1.95
N ASN A 19 -1.60 10.67 -3.25
CA ASN A 19 -0.95 11.69 -4.07
C ASN A 19 0.58 11.60 -4.09
N SER A 20 1.15 10.47 -4.51
CA SER A 20 2.57 10.47 -4.85
C SER A 20 2.79 11.22 -6.18
N PRO A 21 3.84 12.06 -6.30
CA PRO A 21 4.11 12.75 -7.55
C PRO A 21 4.35 11.77 -8.69
N ALA A 22 3.76 12.03 -9.86
CA ALA A 22 3.81 11.12 -11.01
C ALA A 22 5.25 10.90 -11.54
N ASP A 23 6.10 11.92 -11.40
CA ASP A 23 7.51 11.94 -11.76
C ASP A 23 8.44 11.46 -10.64
N SER A 24 7.90 11.15 -9.45
CA SER A 24 8.72 10.71 -8.33
C SER A 24 9.42 9.38 -8.62
N ARG A 25 10.74 9.37 -8.35
CA ARG A 25 11.53 8.13 -8.28
C ARG A 25 11.02 7.20 -7.18
N HIS A 26 10.45 7.77 -6.13
CA HIS A 26 9.90 7.07 -4.95
C HIS A 26 8.38 7.29 -4.83
N GLY A 27 7.66 7.08 -5.93
CA GLY A 27 6.21 7.29 -6.03
C GLY A 27 5.32 6.15 -5.49
N GLN A 28 5.81 5.32 -4.58
CA GLN A 28 5.07 4.17 -4.05
C GLN A 28 4.09 4.57 -2.93
N GLY A 29 2.93 3.93 -2.88
CA GLY A 29 2.02 4.00 -1.73
C GLY A 29 2.64 3.35 -0.49
N ALA A 30 3.12 2.11 -0.63
CA ALA A 30 3.96 1.43 0.34
C ALA A 30 5.26 0.91 -0.31
N TYR A 31 6.38 1.14 0.36
CA TYR A 31 7.71 0.70 -0.09
C TYR A 31 8.45 -0.02 1.04
N ILE A 32 8.75 -1.29 0.82
CA ILE A 32 9.47 -2.16 1.74
C ILE A 32 10.75 -2.63 1.05
N TYR A 33 11.89 -2.40 1.71
CA TYR A 33 13.22 -2.66 1.17
C TYR A 33 14.14 -3.16 2.30
N GLN A 34 15.04 -4.09 1.98
CA GLN A 34 16.13 -4.51 2.87
C GLN A 34 17.49 -4.27 2.19
N VAL A 35 18.35 -3.46 2.81
CA VAL A 35 19.71 -3.17 2.31
C VAL A 35 20.74 -4.04 3.02
N THR A 36 20.57 -4.31 4.32
CA THR A 36 21.61 -4.95 5.12
C THR A 36 21.36 -6.43 5.39
N THR A 37 22.46 -7.15 5.59
CA THR A 37 22.44 -8.61 5.84
C THR A 37 22.21 -8.99 7.30
N ARG A 38 22.33 -8.00 8.19
CA ARG A 38 22.23 -8.19 9.64
C ARG A 38 20.82 -7.94 10.18
N THR A 39 19.95 -7.36 9.36
CA THR A 39 18.56 -7.07 9.70
C THR A 39 17.65 -7.90 8.80
N ARG A 40 16.43 -8.15 9.26
CA ARG A 40 15.40 -8.81 8.45
C ARG A 40 14.22 -7.86 8.34
N THR A 41 13.70 -7.70 7.12
CA THR A 41 12.58 -6.77 6.85
C THR A 41 11.27 -7.51 6.63
N TYR A 42 10.65 -8.00 7.72
CA TYR A 42 9.58 -9.00 7.64
C TYR A 42 8.41 -8.78 8.58
N HIS A 43 7.32 -9.51 8.35
CA HIS A 43 6.11 -9.52 9.19
C HIS A 43 5.36 -8.19 9.25
N HIS A 44 5.53 -7.37 8.22
CA HIS A 44 4.70 -6.18 8.04
C HIS A 44 3.28 -6.59 7.69
N SER A 45 2.33 -5.86 8.25
CA SER A 45 0.91 -6.11 8.03
C SER A 45 0.27 -4.82 7.53
N LEU A 46 -0.28 -4.84 6.32
CA LEU A 46 -1.01 -3.71 5.74
C LEU A 46 -2.45 -4.14 5.50
N TYR A 47 -3.38 -3.63 6.32
CA TYR A 47 -4.79 -3.97 6.19
C TYR A 47 -5.69 -2.75 6.11
N ASN A 48 -6.81 -2.86 5.41
CA ASN A 48 -7.91 -1.88 5.48
C ASN A 48 -7.46 -0.45 5.11
N ASN A 49 -6.42 -0.29 4.27
CA ASN A 49 -5.89 1.03 3.89
C ASN A 49 -6.49 1.51 2.54
N LEU A 50 -6.59 2.83 2.37
CA LEU A 50 -6.87 3.48 1.08
C LEU A 50 -5.56 3.94 0.44
N LEU A 51 -5.26 3.49 -0.77
CA LEU A 51 -4.10 3.91 -1.56
C LEU A 51 -4.59 4.62 -2.84
N ILE A 52 -4.47 5.94 -2.87
CA ILE A 52 -5.07 6.81 -3.91
C ILE A 52 -3.99 7.59 -4.67
N ASN A 53 -4.10 7.66 -6.01
CA ASN A 53 -3.20 8.46 -6.85
C ASN A 53 -1.70 8.19 -6.58
N HIS A 54 -1.28 6.91 -6.66
CA HIS A 54 0.15 6.55 -6.62
C HIS A 54 0.62 6.01 -7.97
N LYS A 55 1.86 6.33 -8.33
CA LYS A 55 2.55 5.70 -9.48
C LYS A 55 2.64 4.18 -9.33
N VAL A 56 2.91 3.73 -8.10
CA VAL A 56 3.02 2.33 -7.69
C VAL A 56 2.25 2.17 -6.38
N MET A 57 1.39 1.16 -6.28
CA MET A 57 0.60 0.93 -5.07
C MET A 57 1.48 0.32 -3.98
N LEU A 58 2.10 -0.81 -4.30
CA LEU A 58 2.98 -1.55 -3.40
C LEU A 58 4.30 -1.86 -4.11
N ASP A 59 5.39 -1.82 -3.37
CA ASP A 59 6.73 -2.21 -3.82
C ASP A 59 7.39 -2.97 -2.66
N ILE A 60 7.43 -4.30 -2.79
CA ILE A 60 7.81 -5.21 -1.69
C ILE A 60 9.03 -6.02 -2.09
N ASP A 61 9.95 -6.16 -1.14
CA ASP A 61 11.17 -6.92 -1.28
C ASP A 61 10.92 -8.42 -1.40
N TYR A 62 11.75 -9.07 -2.23
CA TYR A 62 11.72 -10.50 -2.49
C TYR A 62 13.16 -11.02 -2.66
N PRO A 63 13.51 -12.18 -2.07
CA PRO A 63 12.64 -13.30 -1.79
C PRO A 63 12.12 -13.37 -0.35
N SER A 64 10.86 -13.76 -0.20
CA SER A 64 10.14 -13.80 1.08
C SER A 64 10.70 -14.78 2.12
N HIS A 65 11.61 -15.69 1.76
CA HIS A 65 12.29 -16.53 2.75
C HIS A 65 13.43 -15.80 3.48
N ARG A 66 13.82 -14.59 3.03
CA ARG A 66 14.85 -13.74 3.66
C ARG A 66 14.30 -12.42 4.18
N GLY A 67 13.45 -11.76 3.39
CA GLY A 67 12.60 -10.63 3.83
C GLY A 67 11.35 -11.08 4.59
N GLY A 68 11.22 -12.38 4.88
CA GLY A 68 10.05 -12.98 5.54
C GLY A 68 8.69 -12.69 4.86
N PRO A 69 7.60 -13.23 5.40
CA PRO A 69 6.27 -13.01 4.82
C PRO A 69 5.72 -11.64 5.25
N GLN A 70 5.21 -10.90 4.27
CA GLN A 70 4.31 -9.76 4.51
C GLN A 70 2.87 -10.25 4.48
N ARG A 71 1.99 -9.57 5.22
CA ARG A 71 0.55 -9.86 5.28
C ARG A 71 -0.23 -8.65 4.79
N LEU A 72 -0.95 -8.82 3.70
CA LEU A 72 -1.63 -7.73 3.01
C LEU A 72 -3.06 -8.17 2.74
N ASP A 73 -4.06 -7.40 3.13
CA ASP A 73 -5.45 -7.73 2.79
C ASP A 73 -6.41 -6.57 3.02
N HIS A 74 -7.60 -6.64 2.40
CA HIS A 74 -8.67 -5.64 2.52
C HIS A 74 -8.21 -4.19 2.23
N ASN A 75 -7.12 -4.01 1.48
CA ASN A 75 -6.69 -2.69 1.04
C ASN A 75 -7.50 -2.30 -0.21
N VAL A 76 -7.69 -1.00 -0.40
CA VAL A 76 -8.33 -0.44 -1.60
C VAL A 76 -7.29 0.32 -2.39
N TYR A 77 -7.15 -0.02 -3.66
CA TYR A 77 -6.18 0.59 -4.56
C TYR A 77 -6.88 1.38 -5.67
N ASP A 78 -6.47 2.62 -5.88
CA ASP A 78 -6.92 3.45 -7.00
C ASP A 78 -6.25 3.04 -8.32
N ALA A 79 -6.64 1.87 -8.82
CA ALA A 79 -6.10 1.28 -10.02
C ALA A 79 -7.15 0.48 -10.79
N SER A 80 -6.82 0.09 -12.01
CA SER A 80 -7.61 -0.79 -12.88
C SER A 80 -6.95 -2.17 -12.99
N ALA A 81 -7.73 -3.20 -13.29
CA ALA A 81 -7.25 -4.59 -13.35
C ALA A 81 -6.00 -4.79 -14.22
N GLY A 82 -5.94 -4.14 -15.39
CA GLY A 82 -4.78 -4.24 -16.30
C GLY A 82 -3.57 -3.39 -15.92
N GLN A 83 -3.62 -2.58 -14.86
CA GLN A 83 -2.51 -1.72 -14.48
C GLN A 83 -1.45 -2.48 -13.67
N ARG A 84 -0.21 -2.42 -14.14
CA ARG A 84 0.96 -3.04 -13.48
C ARG A 84 1.57 -2.10 -12.43
N VAL A 85 0.89 -1.98 -11.29
CA VAL A 85 1.23 -1.04 -10.20
C VAL A 85 1.66 -1.74 -8.91
N PHE A 86 1.81 -3.06 -8.92
CA PHE A 86 2.32 -3.85 -7.80
C PHE A 86 3.73 -4.32 -8.14
N LEU A 87 4.71 -3.94 -7.35
CA LEU A 87 6.11 -4.22 -7.63
C LEU A 87 6.67 -5.25 -6.65
N VAL A 88 7.38 -6.21 -7.22
CA VAL A 88 8.29 -7.08 -6.48
C VAL A 88 9.70 -6.59 -6.79
N ASN A 89 10.47 -6.23 -5.77
CA ASN A 89 11.83 -5.72 -5.93
C ASN A 89 12.87 -6.71 -5.39
N SER A 90 14.08 -6.67 -5.95
CA SER A 90 15.17 -7.58 -5.59
C SER A 90 15.93 -7.16 -4.32
N ALA A 91 15.39 -6.23 -3.53
CA ALA A 91 16.06 -5.58 -2.44
C ALA A 91 16.02 -6.36 -1.13
N CYS A 92 16.77 -7.44 -1.12
CA CYS A 92 16.87 -8.31 0.03
C CYS A 92 18.34 -8.68 0.24
N ASP A 93 18.73 -8.99 1.48
CA ASP A 93 20.04 -9.56 1.78
C ASP A 93 20.34 -10.77 0.90
N ARG A 94 21.30 -10.60 -0.02
CA ARG A 94 21.81 -11.68 -0.88
C ARG A 94 23.32 -11.57 -1.03
N PRO A 95 24.07 -12.70 -0.96
CA PRO A 95 25.42 -12.73 -1.49
C PRO A 95 25.37 -12.66 -3.03
N PRO A 96 26.19 -11.82 -3.67
CA PRO A 96 26.32 -11.77 -5.14
C PRO A 96 26.78 -13.11 -5.75
N PRO A 97 26.59 -13.31 -7.08
CA PRO A 97 25.84 -12.47 -8.02
C PRO A 97 24.48 -13.07 -8.39
N TRP A 98 23.45 -12.23 -8.43
CA TRP A 98 22.23 -12.46 -9.22
C TRP A 98 22.06 -11.28 -10.17
N SER A 99 22.10 -11.56 -11.46
CA SER A 99 21.84 -10.62 -12.54
C SER A 99 20.35 -10.26 -12.62
N PRO A 100 19.99 -9.13 -13.25
CA PRO A 100 18.61 -8.81 -13.62
C PRO A 100 17.85 -9.95 -14.30
N ALA A 101 18.54 -10.75 -15.12
CA ALA A 101 17.95 -11.89 -15.81
C ALA A 101 17.54 -13.01 -14.84
N GLU A 102 18.41 -13.36 -13.90
CA GLU A 102 18.11 -14.41 -12.91
C GLU A 102 16.98 -14.00 -11.96
N PHE A 103 16.90 -12.72 -11.59
CA PHE A 103 15.77 -12.21 -10.81
C PHE A 103 14.46 -12.33 -11.58
N LEU A 104 14.45 -11.92 -12.85
CA LEU A 104 13.27 -12.02 -13.69
C LEU A 104 12.85 -13.48 -13.92
N ASP A 105 13.80 -14.36 -14.21
CA ASP A 105 13.54 -15.79 -14.42
C ASP A 105 12.93 -16.44 -13.18
N LEU A 106 13.34 -16.02 -11.97
CA LEU A 106 12.72 -16.46 -10.73
C LEU A 106 11.25 -16.02 -10.67
N ILE A 107 10.95 -14.75 -10.92
CA ILE A 107 9.57 -14.23 -10.91
C ILE A 107 8.71 -14.93 -11.98
N HIS A 108 9.25 -15.13 -13.19
CA HIS A 108 8.56 -15.85 -14.26
C HIS A 108 8.25 -17.30 -13.90
N ARG A 109 9.21 -17.98 -13.26
CA ARG A 109 9.02 -19.36 -12.78
C ARG A 109 7.95 -19.45 -11.70
N ASP A 110 7.92 -18.49 -10.77
CA ASP A 110 6.94 -18.44 -9.68
C ASP A 110 5.52 -18.14 -10.21
N LEU A 111 5.40 -17.31 -11.24
CA LEU A 111 4.13 -16.98 -11.89
C LEU A 111 3.65 -18.03 -12.91
N GLY A 112 4.53 -18.84 -13.48
CA GLY A 112 4.18 -19.87 -14.46
C GLY A 112 3.48 -19.29 -15.69
N SER A 113 2.29 -19.80 -16.02
CA SER A 113 1.47 -19.31 -17.14
C SER A 113 0.92 -17.89 -16.95
N HIS A 114 0.97 -17.34 -15.73
CA HIS A 114 0.61 -15.95 -15.43
C HIS A 114 1.82 -15.00 -15.55
N SER A 115 2.93 -15.49 -16.07
CA SER A 115 4.13 -14.71 -16.26
C SER A 115 3.86 -13.50 -17.17
N PRO A 116 4.26 -12.29 -16.76
CA PRO A 116 3.97 -11.06 -17.48
C PRO A 116 4.93 -10.80 -18.66
N GLY A 117 5.83 -11.75 -18.93
CA GLY A 117 6.89 -11.63 -19.93
C GLY A 117 7.93 -10.55 -19.61
N GLN A 118 8.90 -10.38 -20.50
CA GLN A 118 10.01 -9.44 -20.29
C GLN A 118 9.58 -7.97 -20.21
N SER A 119 8.42 -7.62 -20.78
CA SER A 119 7.85 -6.26 -20.73
C SER A 119 7.46 -5.79 -19.33
N ALA A 120 7.44 -6.69 -18.34
CA ALA A 120 7.07 -6.39 -16.97
C ALA A 120 8.23 -5.84 -16.12
N MET A 121 9.45 -5.86 -16.64
CA MET A 121 10.63 -5.40 -15.92
C MET A 121 10.68 -3.88 -15.80
N ASP A 122 11.09 -3.43 -14.62
CA ASP A 122 11.39 -2.03 -14.33
C ASP A 122 12.83 -1.91 -13.82
N GLY A 123 13.69 -1.30 -14.63
CA GLY A 123 15.07 -0.99 -14.27
C GLY A 123 15.94 -2.19 -13.88
N GLY A 124 15.60 -3.41 -14.33
CA GLY A 124 16.42 -4.62 -14.10
C GLY A 124 16.37 -5.20 -12.68
N SER A 125 15.70 -4.54 -11.74
CA SER A 125 15.69 -4.93 -10.31
C SER A 125 14.30 -5.02 -9.71
N LYS A 126 13.26 -4.77 -10.53
CA LYS A 126 11.87 -4.82 -10.12
C LYS A 126 11.01 -5.44 -11.20
N ALA A 127 9.99 -6.20 -10.79
CA ALA A 127 8.98 -6.77 -11.66
C ALA A 127 7.63 -6.13 -11.35
N ARG A 128 6.91 -5.67 -12.39
CA ARG A 128 5.62 -4.99 -12.29
C ARG A 128 4.47 -5.94 -12.62
N LEU A 129 3.58 -6.11 -11.65
CA LEU A 129 2.46 -7.04 -11.67
C LEU A 129 1.12 -6.28 -11.64
N THR A 130 0.13 -6.86 -12.28
CA THR A 130 -1.30 -6.58 -12.03
C THR A 130 -1.70 -7.18 -10.67
N LEU A 131 -2.88 -6.83 -10.15
CA LEU A 131 -3.34 -7.41 -8.88
C LEU A 131 -3.55 -8.93 -8.96
N ASP A 132 -4.01 -9.44 -10.10
CA ASP A 132 -4.24 -10.88 -10.27
C ASP A 132 -2.92 -11.66 -10.30
N GLU A 133 -1.92 -11.16 -11.03
CA GLU A 133 -0.57 -11.74 -11.03
C GLU A 133 0.07 -11.64 -9.63
N TRP A 134 -0.12 -10.52 -8.93
CA TRP A 134 0.35 -10.33 -7.56
C TRP A 134 -0.22 -11.38 -6.59
N ARG A 135 -1.52 -11.65 -6.66
CA ARG A 135 -2.18 -12.68 -5.86
C ARG A 135 -1.64 -14.07 -6.18
N VAL A 136 -1.53 -14.41 -7.47
CA VAL A 136 -0.96 -15.70 -7.91
C VAL A 136 0.47 -15.86 -7.41
N PHE A 137 1.29 -14.81 -7.53
CA PHE A 137 2.67 -14.78 -7.05
C PHE A 137 2.73 -15.12 -5.57
N TRP A 138 1.99 -14.40 -4.71
CA TRP A 138 2.05 -14.65 -3.27
C TRP A 138 1.41 -15.99 -2.87
N GLN A 139 0.36 -16.43 -3.57
CA GLN A 139 -0.25 -17.74 -3.35
C GLN A 139 0.74 -18.88 -3.61
N LYS A 140 1.61 -18.75 -4.62
CA LYS A 140 2.69 -19.72 -4.89
C LYS A 140 3.63 -19.88 -3.69
N HIS A 141 3.78 -18.83 -2.88
CA HIS A 141 4.57 -18.81 -1.65
C HIS A 141 3.76 -19.11 -0.38
N GLY A 142 2.51 -19.58 -0.51
CA GLY A 142 1.64 -19.90 0.62
C GLY A 142 1.11 -18.68 1.37
N LEU A 143 1.15 -17.49 0.76
CA LEU A 143 0.65 -16.24 1.34
C LEU A 143 -0.65 -15.82 0.64
N ALA A 144 -1.71 -15.58 1.41
CA ALA A 144 -3.01 -15.15 0.90
C ALA A 144 -3.09 -13.62 0.71
N ASN A 145 -1.99 -13.01 0.25
CA ASN A 145 -1.91 -11.55 0.16
C ASN A 145 -2.91 -10.99 -0.85
N ASP A 146 -3.61 -9.95 -0.41
CA ASP A 146 -4.59 -9.16 -1.14
C ASP A 146 -5.76 -9.98 -1.72
N ARG A 147 -6.09 -11.11 -1.08
CA ARG A 147 -7.20 -11.97 -1.49
C ARG A 147 -8.54 -11.23 -1.48
N HIS A 148 -8.75 -10.33 -0.53
CA HIS A 148 -9.97 -9.55 -0.36
C HIS A 148 -9.77 -8.05 -0.64
N SER A 149 -8.53 -7.62 -0.92
CA SER A 149 -8.27 -6.26 -1.40
C SER A 149 -8.97 -5.99 -2.73
N VAL A 150 -9.30 -4.73 -3.02
CA VAL A 150 -10.08 -4.36 -4.23
C VAL A 150 -9.41 -3.24 -5.03
N LEU A 151 -9.70 -3.23 -6.33
CA LEU A 151 -9.33 -2.15 -7.25
C LEU A 151 -10.53 -1.25 -7.47
N GLN A 152 -10.40 0.02 -7.13
CA GLN A 152 -11.47 1.02 -7.26
C GLN A 152 -10.90 2.29 -7.90
N ARG A 153 -10.99 2.37 -9.23
CA ARG A 153 -10.46 3.51 -9.98
C ARG A 153 -11.34 4.75 -9.79
N GLY A 154 -10.73 5.93 -9.77
CA GLY A 154 -11.42 7.22 -9.82
C GLY A 154 -11.60 7.84 -8.44
N MET A 155 -10.87 7.33 -7.45
CA MET A 155 -10.73 8.01 -6.18
C MET A 155 -9.91 9.29 -6.36
N SER A 156 -10.13 10.28 -5.49
CA SER A 156 -9.27 11.47 -5.46
C SER A 156 -9.17 12.03 -4.07
N VAL A 157 -8.05 12.72 -3.81
CA VAL A 157 -7.78 13.36 -2.52
C VAL A 157 -7.25 14.75 -2.78
N SER A 158 -7.80 15.74 -2.07
CA SER A 158 -7.24 17.08 -1.99
C SER A 158 -7.22 17.55 -0.54
N TYR A 159 -6.33 18.49 -0.24
CA TYR A 159 -6.21 19.10 1.07
C TYR A 159 -6.20 20.62 0.90
N ALA A 160 -7.06 21.30 1.65
CA ALA A 160 -7.15 22.75 1.74
C ALA A 160 -6.46 23.22 3.04
N PRO A 161 -5.22 23.74 2.97
CA PRO A 161 -4.46 24.12 4.17
C PRO A 161 -5.14 25.20 5.02
N GLU A 162 -5.85 26.13 4.39
CA GLU A 162 -6.52 27.25 5.03
C GLU A 162 -7.68 26.85 5.95
N SER A 163 -8.39 25.77 5.62
CA SER A 163 -9.51 25.23 6.40
C SER A 163 -9.16 23.92 7.11
N HIS A 164 -7.95 23.39 6.87
CA HIS A 164 -7.55 22.04 7.26
C HIS A 164 -8.52 20.95 6.79
N GLU A 165 -9.18 21.17 5.66
CA GLU A 165 -10.14 20.23 5.10
C GLU A 165 -9.45 19.28 4.12
N LEU A 166 -9.50 17.99 4.45
CA LEU A 166 -9.20 16.89 3.58
C LEU A 166 -10.49 16.50 2.84
N THR A 167 -10.49 16.61 1.52
CA THR A 167 -11.56 16.07 0.67
C THR A 167 -11.14 14.73 0.10
N VAL A 168 -11.98 13.72 0.26
CA VAL A 168 -11.80 12.38 -0.32
C VAL A 168 -13.02 12.02 -1.17
N VAL A 169 -12.82 11.75 -2.45
CA VAL A 169 -13.87 11.26 -3.36
C VAL A 169 -13.74 9.75 -3.49
N VAL A 170 -14.83 9.04 -3.19
CA VAL A 170 -14.91 7.57 -3.21
C VAL A 170 -16.00 7.16 -4.19
N PRO A 171 -15.67 6.55 -5.35
CA PRO A 171 -16.67 6.26 -6.40
C PRO A 171 -17.54 5.01 -6.12
N PHE A 172 -17.28 4.30 -5.02
CA PHE A 172 -17.93 3.04 -4.65
C PHE A 172 -18.50 3.11 -3.23
N ASP A 173 -19.33 2.14 -2.86
CA ASP A 173 -19.79 1.97 -1.47
C ASP A 173 -18.67 1.32 -0.63
N PRO A 174 -18.06 2.04 0.33
CA PRO A 174 -16.93 1.52 1.10
C PRO A 174 -17.30 0.33 2.01
N SER A 175 -18.58 0.12 2.31
CA SER A 175 -19.03 -0.98 3.18
C SER A 175 -18.91 -2.37 2.53
N THR A 176 -18.73 -2.43 1.21
CA THR A 176 -18.69 -3.70 0.47
C THR A 176 -17.31 -4.38 0.45
N VAL A 177 -16.26 -3.74 0.96
CA VAL A 177 -14.88 -4.25 0.89
C VAL A 177 -14.62 -5.34 1.94
N GLY A 178 -15.27 -5.25 3.10
CA GLY A 178 -14.93 -6.05 4.28
C GLY A 178 -13.66 -5.55 4.98
N SER A 179 -13.27 -6.19 6.08
CA SER A 179 -12.11 -5.78 6.88
C SER A 179 -11.39 -6.92 7.58
N THR A 180 -10.08 -6.76 7.77
CA THR A 180 -9.31 -7.54 8.75
C THR A 180 -9.42 -6.88 10.12
N ASN A 181 -9.85 -7.63 11.15
CA ASN A 181 -9.94 -7.11 12.51
C ASN A 181 -8.58 -7.12 13.21
N HIS A 182 -8.40 -6.21 14.17
CA HIS A 182 -7.19 -6.19 15.00
C HIS A 182 -7.50 -5.66 16.39
N LYS A 183 -7.23 -6.49 17.42
CA LYS A 183 -7.55 -6.26 18.84
C LYS A 183 -6.97 -5.01 19.51
N SER A 184 -6.18 -4.23 18.79
CA SER A 184 -5.50 -3.02 19.29
C SER A 184 -5.90 -1.79 18.49
N VAL A 185 -6.87 -1.92 17.59
CA VAL A 185 -7.40 -0.85 16.76
C VAL A 185 -8.86 -0.68 17.12
N ASP A 186 -9.11 0.11 18.16
CA ASP A 186 -10.46 0.26 18.73
C ASP A 186 -11.19 1.47 18.15
N ASN A 187 -10.46 2.51 17.74
CA ASN A 187 -11.03 3.75 17.26
C ASN A 187 -10.34 4.25 15.99
N ASP A 188 -11.08 5.01 15.20
CA ASP A 188 -10.62 5.66 13.99
C ASP A 188 -9.90 6.98 14.29
N PHE A 189 -9.50 7.72 13.25
CA PHE A 189 -8.78 8.98 13.40
C PHE A 189 -9.53 10.03 14.24
N ARG A 190 -10.87 9.98 14.26
CA ARG A 190 -11.74 10.91 15.01
C ARG A 190 -12.19 10.36 16.36
N GLY A 191 -11.67 9.21 16.78
CA GLY A 191 -12.10 8.55 18.01
C GLY A 191 -13.43 7.80 17.89
N SER A 192 -13.94 7.58 16.67
CA SER A 192 -15.15 6.77 16.47
C SER A 192 -14.78 5.29 16.55
N PRO A 193 -15.62 4.42 17.15
CA PRO A 193 -15.33 3.00 17.24
C PRO A 193 -15.10 2.33 15.88
N VAL A 194 -14.10 1.47 15.79
CA VAL A 194 -13.82 0.61 14.63
C VAL A 194 -14.47 -0.76 14.85
N PRO A 195 -15.43 -1.16 13.99
CA PRO A 195 -16.08 -2.47 14.11
C PRO A 195 -15.07 -3.63 14.11
N GLN A 196 -15.30 -4.62 14.97
CA GLN A 196 -14.47 -5.85 15.07
C GLN A 196 -15.22 -7.08 14.55
N ASP A 197 -16.13 -6.89 13.61
CA ASP A 197 -17.02 -7.90 13.03
C ASP A 197 -16.75 -8.14 11.54
N GLY A 198 -15.66 -7.57 11.00
CA GLY A 198 -15.32 -7.69 9.57
C GLY A 198 -16.00 -6.64 8.68
N HIS A 199 -16.71 -5.66 9.26
CA HIS A 199 -17.41 -4.60 8.54
C HIS A 199 -16.82 -3.20 8.74
N ALA A 200 -15.58 -3.09 9.22
CA ALA A 200 -14.93 -1.79 9.33
C ALA A 200 -14.68 -1.18 7.93
N LEU A 201 -14.86 0.13 7.80
CA LEU A 201 -14.61 0.83 6.55
C LEU A 201 -13.09 0.96 6.30
N PRO A 202 -12.65 0.92 5.03
CA PRO A 202 -11.25 1.16 4.69
C PRO A 202 -10.85 2.61 4.94
N GLY A 203 -9.59 2.82 5.29
CA GLY A 203 -9.04 4.13 5.57
C GLY A 203 -9.36 4.66 6.97
N PRO A 204 -9.06 5.94 7.24
CA PRO A 204 -8.96 6.47 8.60
C PRO A 204 -10.30 6.91 9.21
N PHE A 205 -11.40 6.81 8.47
CA PHE A 205 -12.69 7.36 8.86
C PHE A 205 -13.80 6.32 8.76
N GLN A 206 -14.42 5.95 9.88
CA GLN A 206 -15.52 4.97 9.91
C GLN A 206 -16.88 5.58 9.51
N ASN A 207 -16.91 6.86 9.15
CA ASN A 207 -18.05 7.53 8.54
C ASN A 207 -17.83 7.85 7.05
N LEU A 208 -16.85 7.19 6.40
CA LEU A 208 -16.61 7.31 4.96
C LEU A 208 -17.84 6.85 4.16
N LYS A 209 -18.22 7.61 3.14
CA LYS A 209 -19.38 7.32 2.27
C LYS A 209 -18.97 7.32 0.81
N GLN A 210 -19.80 6.70 -0.02
CA GLN A 210 -19.72 6.92 -1.46
C GLN A 210 -19.91 8.41 -1.78
N GLY A 211 -19.16 8.90 -2.77
CA GLY A 211 -19.18 10.28 -3.22
C GLY A 211 -18.11 11.14 -2.54
N LYS A 212 -18.43 12.42 -2.36
CA LYS A 212 -17.51 13.41 -1.79
C LYS A 212 -17.61 13.40 -0.26
N ASN A 213 -16.48 13.20 0.41
CA ASN A 213 -16.34 13.29 1.85
C ASN A 213 -15.42 14.47 2.18
N VAL A 214 -15.78 15.26 3.19
CA VAL A 214 -14.97 16.40 3.65
C VAL A 214 -14.71 16.22 5.14
N PHE A 215 -13.43 16.19 5.50
CA PHE A 215 -12.98 16.01 6.85
C PHE A 215 -12.07 17.16 7.25
N ARG A 216 -12.44 17.92 8.27
CA ARG A 216 -11.45 18.69 9.02
C ARG A 216 -10.51 17.72 9.73
N VAL A 217 -9.21 17.79 9.45
CA VAL A 217 -8.19 16.86 9.97
C VAL A 217 -7.26 17.49 11.01
N TRP A 218 -7.43 18.79 11.25
CA TRP A 218 -6.67 19.52 12.26
C TRP A 218 -7.53 20.62 12.86
N ASP A 219 -7.64 20.60 14.18
CA ASP A 219 -8.35 21.59 15.00
C ASP A 219 -7.39 22.41 15.87
N GLY A 220 -6.08 22.26 15.65
CA GLY A 220 -5.05 23.01 16.37
C GLY A 220 -4.76 24.38 15.76
N LEU A 221 -3.50 24.81 15.85
CA LEU A 221 -3.06 26.11 15.34
C LEU A 221 -3.26 26.21 13.82
N PRO A 222 -3.68 27.38 13.30
CA PRO A 222 -3.82 27.60 11.87
C PRO A 222 -2.47 27.48 11.16
N VAL A 223 -2.49 27.16 9.86
CA VAL A 223 -1.28 27.24 9.04
C VAL A 223 -0.76 28.68 9.04
N LEU A 224 0.43 28.88 9.60
CA LEU A 224 1.07 30.18 9.64
C LEU A 224 1.56 30.57 8.24
N ALA A 225 1.25 31.80 7.84
CA ALA A 225 1.88 32.39 6.68
C ALA A 225 3.39 32.58 6.94
N LYS A 226 4.19 32.58 5.88
CA LYS A 226 5.65 32.76 5.98
C LYS A 226 5.96 34.07 6.72
N GLY A 227 6.66 33.96 7.85
CA GLY A 227 7.07 35.09 8.68
C GLY A 227 6.09 35.47 9.80
N CYS A 228 4.96 34.77 9.95
CA CYS A 228 4.05 34.95 11.08
C CYS A 228 4.45 34.06 12.27
N LEU A 229 4.22 34.56 13.49
CA LEU A 229 4.35 33.79 14.73
C LEU A 229 3.00 33.13 15.09
N PRO A 230 3.00 32.00 15.82
CA PRO A 230 1.81 31.50 16.48
C PRO A 230 1.27 32.59 17.42
N GLN A 231 -0.03 32.87 17.36
CA GLN A 231 -0.72 33.70 18.34
C GLN A 231 -1.26 32.84 19.48
#